data_AF-A0A285TP14-F1
#
_entry.id   AF-A0A285TP14-F1
#
_cell.length_a   1.000
_cell.length_b   1.000
_cell.length_c   1.000
_cell.angle_alpha   90.00
_cell.angle_beta   90.00
_cell.angle_gamma   90.00
#
_symmetry.space_group_name_H-M   'P 1'
#
loop_
_entity.id
_entity.type
_entity.pdbx_description
1 polymer ?
#
loop_
_entity_poly.entity_id
_entity_poly.type
_entity_poly.pdbx_seq_one_letter_code
_entity_poly.pdbx_strand_id
1 'polypeptide(L)'
;MEERDSIILAYRRDGLSIREIARRNGMSRKTVRKYLRAFEQAVGDNPDAEAMDTYLQQPVRYDSSKRVRRVMNQQVMEAIDGFMA
;
A
#
# COMPACT_ATOMS: atom_id res chain seq x y z
N MET A 1 5.42 -10.78 -9.77
CA MET A 1 6.12 -9.77 -8.93
C MET A 1 5.07 -8.79 -8.46
N GLU A 2 4.95 -8.55 -7.15
CA GLU A 2 3.93 -7.65 -6.62
C GLU A 2 4.21 -6.19 -7.04
N GLU A 3 3.15 -5.39 -7.23
CA GLU A 3 3.26 -3.99 -7.65
C GLU A 3 4.16 -3.17 -6.71
N ARG A 4 4.09 -3.43 -5.39
CA ARG A 4 4.94 -2.80 -4.38
C ARG A 4 6.43 -3.10 -4.61
N ASP A 5 6.78 -4.35 -4.87
CA ASP A 5 8.18 -4.77 -4.96
C ASP A 5 8.84 -4.18 -6.20
N SER A 6 8.10 -4.12 -7.32
CA SER A 6 8.57 -3.46 -8.54
C SER A 6 8.92 -1.98 -8.32
N ILE A 7 8.16 -1.28 -7.47
CA ILE A 7 8.42 0.12 -7.11
C ILE A 7 9.70 0.25 -6.29
N ILE A 8 9.87 -0.61 -5.28
CA ILE A 8 11.00 -0.55 -4.35
C ILE A 8 12.30 -0.85 -5.11
N LEU A 9 12.30 -1.90 -5.93
CA LEU A 9 13.46 -2.27 -6.75
C LEU A 9 13.80 -1.18 -7.75
N ALA A 10 12.82 -0.63 -8.48
CA ALA A 10 13.04 0.46 -9.43
C ALA A 10 13.65 1.71 -8.78
N TYR A 11 13.30 2.02 -7.54
CA TYR A 11 13.84 3.18 -6.82
C TYR A 11 15.24 2.92 -6.28
N ARG A 12 15.46 1.81 -5.58
CA ARG A 12 16.72 1.52 -4.87
C ARG A 12 17.80 0.92 -5.77
N ARG A 13 17.43 0.00 -6.66
CA ARG A 13 18.36 -0.71 -7.54
C ARG A 13 18.61 0.07 -8.82
N ASP A 14 17.55 0.57 -9.44
CA ASP A 14 17.64 1.22 -10.76
C ASP A 14 17.74 2.75 -10.68
N GLY A 15 17.61 3.33 -9.48
CA GLY A 15 17.73 4.78 -9.25
C GLY A 15 16.64 5.62 -9.91
N LEU A 16 15.50 5.03 -10.27
CA LEU A 16 14.44 5.74 -10.98
C LEU A 16 13.70 6.71 -10.06
N SER A 17 13.34 7.88 -10.60
CA SER A 17 12.57 8.87 -9.85
C SER A 17 11.14 8.38 -9.55
N ILE A 18 10.55 8.88 -8.46
CA ILE A 18 9.12 8.63 -8.12
C ILE A 18 8.18 8.94 -9.30
N ARG A 19 8.48 9.98 -10.08
CA ARG A 19 7.68 10.36 -11.26
C ARG A 19 7.78 9.31 -12.36
N GLU A 20 8.96 8.78 -12.58
CA GLU A 20 9.20 7.77 -13.61
C GLU A 20 8.53 6.44 -13.25
N ILE A 21 8.70 5.98 -12.01
CA ILE A 21 8.05 4.77 -11.50
C ILE A 21 6.53 4.86 -11.60
N ALA A 22 5.96 6.02 -11.23
CA ALA A 22 4.53 6.27 -11.34
C ALA A 22 4.01 6.16 -12.78
N ARG A 23 4.76 6.70 -13.76
CA ARG A 23 4.39 6.61 -15.18
C ARG A 23 4.45 5.18 -15.70
N ARG A 24 5.52 4.44 -15.40
CA ARG A 24 5.72 3.07 -15.88
C ARG A 24 4.67 2.11 -15.32
N ASN A 25 4.33 2.25 -14.04
CA ASN A 25 3.41 1.33 -13.38
C ASN A 25 1.94 1.79 -13.42
N GLY A 26 1.64 2.89 -14.12
CA GLY A 26 0.27 3.43 -14.20
C GLY A 26 -0.31 3.88 -12.85
N MET A 27 0.55 4.19 -11.87
CA MET A 27 0.14 4.47 -10.49
C MET A 27 0.24 5.95 -10.13
N SER A 28 -0.52 6.36 -9.11
CA SER A 28 -0.38 7.70 -8.55
C SER A 28 0.99 7.88 -7.87
N ARG A 29 1.59 9.07 -8.03
CA ARG A 29 2.82 9.45 -7.30
C ARG A 29 2.67 9.34 -5.78
N LYS A 30 1.44 9.51 -5.27
CA LYS A 30 1.12 9.37 -3.84
C LYS A 30 1.28 7.91 -3.38
N THR A 31 0.84 6.96 -4.19
CA THR A 31 0.95 5.53 -3.93
C THR A 31 2.41 5.09 -3.93
N VAL A 32 3.20 5.50 -4.93
CA VAL A 32 4.65 5.24 -5.00
C VAL A 32 5.34 5.76 -3.74
N ARG A 33 5.09 7.02 -3.37
CA ARG A 33 5.67 7.62 -2.15
C ARG A 33 5.24 6.89 -0.87
N LYS A 34 3.99 6.42 -0.79
CA LYS A 34 3.50 5.65 0.36
C LYS A 34 4.34 4.38 0.54
N TYR A 35 4.59 3.64 -0.54
CA TYR A 35 5.37 2.40 -0.47
C TYR A 35 6.84 2.65 -0.14
N LEU A 36 7.47 3.64 -0.76
CA LEU A 36 8.86 3.99 -0.46
C LEU A 36 9.06 4.41 0.99
N ARG A 37 8.15 5.25 1.54
CA ARG A 37 8.22 5.64 2.95
C ARG A 37 8.04 4.46 3.90
N ALA A 38 7.12 3.55 3.59
CA ALA A 38 6.90 2.37 4.42
C ALA A 38 8.12 1.43 4.40
N PHE A 39 8.82 1.36 3.27
CA PHE A 39 10.08 0.64 3.13
C PHE A 39 11.20 1.31 3.92
N GLU A 40 11.44 2.60 3.71
CA GLU A 40 12.46 3.39 4.43
C GLU A 40 12.26 3.35 5.96
N GLN A 41 11.01 3.37 6.44
CA GLN A 41 10.70 3.23 7.86
C GLN A 41 11.00 1.84 8.43
N ALA A 42 10.87 0.79 7.61
CA ALA A 42 11.05 -0.58 8.07
C ALA A 42 12.52 -1.02 8.01
N VAL A 43 13.27 -0.56 7.01
CA VAL A 43 14.62 -1.05 6.72
C VAL A 43 15.71 0.02 6.88
N GLY A 44 15.33 1.29 7.06
CA GLY A 44 16.24 2.43 7.18
C GLY A 44 16.72 2.98 5.82
N ASP A 45 17.54 4.03 5.87
CA ASP A 45 18.01 4.73 4.67
C ASP A 45 19.02 3.93 3.83
N ASN A 46 19.76 3.01 4.47
CA ASN A 46 20.77 2.19 3.80
C ASN A 46 20.68 0.73 4.25
N PRO A 47 19.65 0.01 3.78
CA PRO A 47 19.44 -1.39 4.14
C PRO A 47 20.47 -2.29 3.46
N ASP A 48 20.86 -3.36 4.15
CA ASP A 48 21.59 -4.46 3.55
C ASP A 48 20.66 -5.37 2.72
N ALA A 49 21.26 -6.32 1.98
CA ALA A 49 20.52 -7.19 1.08
C ALA A 49 19.54 -8.11 1.81
N GLU A 50 19.88 -8.54 3.02
CA GLU A 50 19.07 -9.46 3.83
C GLU A 50 17.82 -8.75 4.38
N ALA A 51 17.96 -7.53 4.88
CA ALA A 51 16.84 -6.74 5.36
C ALA A 51 15.91 -6.32 4.20
N MET A 52 16.48 -6.06 3.01
CA MET A 52 15.69 -5.87 1.79
C MET A 52 14.84 -7.09 1.43
N ASP A 53 15.45 -8.28 1.38
CA ASP A 53 14.75 -9.51 1.01
C ASP A 53 13.65 -9.85 2.03
N THR A 54 13.97 -9.70 3.32
CA THR A 54 13.02 -9.91 4.42
C THR A 54 11.79 -9.02 4.29
N TYR A 55 11.96 -7.75 3.91
CA TYR A 55 10.83 -6.83 3.72
C TYR A 55 9.98 -7.20 2.50
N LEU A 56 10.62 -7.55 1.38
CA LEU A 56 9.91 -7.89 0.14
C LEU A 56 9.09 -9.18 0.28
N GLN A 57 9.54 -10.13 1.10
CA GLN A 57 8.78 -11.34 1.41
C GLN A 57 7.54 -11.08 2.28
N GLN A 58 7.46 -9.95 2.99
CA GLN A 58 6.29 -9.64 3.82
C GLN A 58 5.11 -9.22 2.95
N PRO A 59 3.90 -9.77 3.17
CA PRO A 59 2.72 -9.39 2.40
C PRO A 59 2.27 -7.96 2.71
N VAL A 60 1.77 -7.26 1.70
CA VAL A 60 1.20 -5.91 1.87
C VAL A 60 -0.06 -5.97 2.74
N ARG A 61 -0.03 -5.36 3.94
CA ARG A 61 -1.22 -5.22 4.80
C ARG A 61 -1.76 -3.80 4.81
N TYR A 62 -3.07 -3.67 4.67
CA TYR A 62 -3.79 -2.41 4.77
C TYR A 62 -4.45 -2.28 6.14
N ASP A 63 -4.13 -1.21 6.87
CA ASP A 63 -4.85 -0.88 8.10
C ASP A 63 -6.26 -0.36 7.76
N SER A 64 -7.27 -1.20 8.03
CA SER A 64 -8.67 -0.84 7.95
C SER A 64 -9.32 -0.65 9.32
N SER A 65 -8.57 -0.73 10.43
CA SER A 65 -9.12 -0.70 11.79
C SER A 65 -9.87 0.60 12.11
N LYS A 66 -9.42 1.73 11.54
CA LYS A 66 -10.03 3.06 11.71
C LYS A 66 -11.18 3.34 10.74
N ARG A 67 -11.50 2.41 9.82
CA ARG A 67 -12.57 2.61 8.84
C ARG A 67 -13.93 2.37 9.50
N VAL A 68 -14.75 3.41 9.53
CA VAL A 68 -16.13 3.34 9.99
C VAL A 68 -17.10 3.19 8.82
N ARG A 69 -18.16 2.39 9.00
CA ARG A 69 -19.25 2.28 8.02
C ARG A 69 -20.00 3.60 7.97
N ARG A 70 -19.80 4.39 6.91
CA ARG A 70 -20.44 5.72 6.76
C ARG A 70 -21.88 5.66 6.29
N VAL A 71 -22.21 4.68 5.44
CA VAL A 71 -23.51 4.60 4.75
C VAL A 71 -24.48 3.65 5.45
N MET A 72 -23.97 2.62 6.12
CA MET A 72 -24.77 1.63 6.85
C MET A 72 -25.08 2.16 8.26
N ASN A 73 -25.95 3.17 8.34
CA ASN A 73 -26.45 3.68 9.62
C ASN A 73 -27.60 2.79 10.14
N GLN A 74 -27.99 3.01 11.40
CA GLN A 74 -29.03 2.21 12.06
C GLN A 74 -30.34 2.16 11.26
N GLN A 75 -30.77 3.31 10.71
CA GLN A 75 -31.99 3.41 9.90
C GLN A 75 -31.90 2.56 8.62
N VAL A 76 -30.74 2.55 7.96
CA VAL A 76 -30.51 1.72 6.76
C VAL A 76 -30.47 0.24 7.11
N MET A 77 -29.91 -0.14 8.26
CA MET A 77 -29.91 -1.54 8.72
C MET A 77 -31.34 -2.02 8.98
N GLU A 78 -32.13 -1.24 9.73
CA GLU A 78 -33.54 -1.56 10.03
C GLU A 78 -34.40 -1.66 8.77
N ALA A 79 -34.16 -0.79 7.78
CA ALA A 79 -34.86 -0.84 6.50
C ALA A 79 -34.52 -2.11 5.68
N ILE A 80 -33.27 -2.57 5.74
CA ILE A 80 -32.84 -3.81 5.08
C ILE A 80 -33.45 -5.02 5.79
N ASP A 81 -33.36 -5.07 7.12
CA ASP A 81 -33.89 -6.18 7.92
C ASP A 81 -35.41 -6.31 7.76
N GLY A 82 -36.13 -5.18 7.71
CA GLY A 82 -37.57 -5.16 7.45
C GLY A 82 -37.99 -5.58 6.03
N PHE A 83 -37.07 -5.58 5.07
CA PHE A 83 -37.31 -6.06 3.70
C PHE A 83 -37.02 -7.56 3.52
N MET A 84 -36.27 -8.16 4.45
CA MET A 84 -35.91 -9.58 4.43
C MET A 84 -36.81 -10.46 5.33
N ALA A 85 -37.77 -9.85 6.03
CA ALA A 85 -38.82 -10.51 6.80
C ALA A 85 -40.06 -10.78 5.94
#